data_AF-Q5WE09-F1
#
_entry.id   AF-Q5WE09-F1
#
_cell.length_a   1.000
_cell.length_b   1.000
_cell.length_c   1.000
_cell.angle_alpha   90.00
_cell.angle_beta   90.00
_cell.angle_gamma   90.00
#
_symmetry.space_group_name_H-M   'P 1'
#
loop_
_entity.id
_entity.type
_entity.pdbx_description
1 polymer ?
#
loop_
_entity_poly.entity_id
_entity_poly.type
_entity_poly.pdbx_seq_one_letter_code
_entity_poly.pdbx_strand_id
1 'polypeptide(L)'
;MKKCFTLISAVAMFIILTGCHVKEEAEQFQIMDSSDEELPNHLNEIIEFSDVIVKGSFTEFVKPTNMIRSANDPTIESDELYTEGQIYTFQIEKTYKGEVEGSIKTAITYADQIAAIDDQGERIEEVMVESLDNVK
;
A
#
# COMPACT_ATOMS: atom_id res chain seq x y z
N MET A 1 76.32 12.08 -7.81
CA MET A 1 76.02 10.81 -7.11
C MET A 1 74.93 11.06 -6.08
N LYS A 2 74.04 10.09 -5.90
CA LYS A 2 72.88 9.99 -4.98
C LYS A 2 71.55 10.58 -5.47
N LYS A 3 70.68 9.62 -5.79
CA LYS A 3 69.24 9.67 -6.08
C LYS A 3 68.46 9.84 -4.76
N CYS A 4 67.13 9.92 -4.91
CA CYS A 4 66.07 9.80 -3.90
C CYS A 4 65.63 11.12 -3.27
N PHE A 5 64.45 11.63 -3.67
CA PHE A 5 63.26 11.75 -2.80
C PHE A 5 62.15 12.56 -3.51
N THR A 6 61.63 12.07 -4.61
CA THR A 6 60.38 12.58 -5.19
C THR A 6 59.57 11.41 -5.76
N LEU A 7 59.21 10.47 -4.89
CA LEU A 7 58.37 9.30 -5.23
C LEU A 7 57.33 8.99 -4.14
N ILE A 8 57.01 9.97 -3.29
CA ILE A 8 55.98 9.87 -2.24
C ILE A 8 54.74 10.70 -2.59
N SER A 9 54.80 11.56 -3.62
CA SER A 9 53.69 12.44 -4.03
C SER A 9 52.58 11.75 -4.84
N ALA A 10 52.80 10.52 -5.32
CA ALA A 10 51.85 9.85 -6.22
C ALA A 10 51.02 8.73 -5.57
N VAL A 11 51.35 8.30 -4.35
CA VAL A 11 50.64 7.20 -3.65
C VAL A 11 49.56 7.74 -2.70
N ALA A 12 49.63 9.02 -2.31
CA ALA A 12 48.64 9.65 -1.44
C ALA A 12 47.32 10.02 -2.17
N MET A 13 47.26 9.90 -3.50
CA MET A 13 46.08 10.28 -4.31
C MET A 13 45.22 9.08 -4.75
N PHE A 14 45.45 7.89 -4.19
CA PHE A 14 44.68 6.67 -4.50
C PHE A 14 43.94 6.05 -3.31
N ILE A 15 44.07 6.62 -2.10
CA ILE A 15 43.44 6.07 -0.87
C ILE A 15 42.07 6.71 -0.58
N ILE A 16 41.67 7.76 -1.30
CA ILE A 16 40.40 8.49 -1.03
C ILE A 16 39.20 7.91 -1.83
N LEU A 17 39.39 6.88 -2.66
CA LEU A 17 38.34 6.34 -3.55
C LEU A 17 37.84 4.92 -3.21
N THR A 18 38.25 4.35 -2.08
CA THR A 18 37.73 3.06 -1.62
C THR A 18 36.85 3.24 -0.38
N GLY A 19 35.55 3.35 -0.63
CA GLY A 19 34.57 2.59 0.15
C GLY A 19 34.12 3.18 1.48
N CYS A 20 33.29 4.23 1.42
CA CYS A 20 32.07 4.25 2.21
C CYS A 20 30.91 3.92 1.26
N HIS A 21 30.85 2.66 0.83
CA HIS A 21 29.60 2.07 0.39
C HIS A 21 28.84 1.76 1.70
N VAL A 22 28.24 2.80 2.29
CA VAL A 22 27.20 2.58 3.28
C VAL A 22 26.08 1.92 2.49
N LYS A 23 26.04 0.59 2.54
CA LYS A 23 24.80 -0.12 2.30
C LYS A 23 23.90 0.35 3.43
N GLU A 24 23.02 1.30 3.13
CA GLU A 24 21.76 1.38 3.84
C GLU A 24 21.11 0.01 3.62
N GLU A 25 21.32 -0.89 4.57
CA GLU A 25 20.37 -1.97 4.78
C GLU A 25 19.07 -1.25 5.10
N ALA A 26 18.21 -1.10 4.09
CA ALA A 26 16.83 -0.72 4.31
C ALA A 26 16.32 -1.65 5.39
N GLU A 27 16.03 -1.11 6.58
CA GLU A 27 15.46 -1.89 7.68
C GLU A 27 14.21 -2.55 7.14
N GLN A 28 14.33 -3.84 6.84
CA GLN A 28 13.23 -4.64 6.33
C GLN A 28 12.35 -4.95 7.54
N PHE A 29 11.44 -4.03 7.85
CA PHE A 29 10.41 -4.27 8.85
C PHE A 29 9.59 -5.47 8.39
N GLN A 30 9.80 -6.61 9.04
CA GLN A 30 8.91 -7.75 8.91
C GLN A 30 7.62 -7.40 9.63
N ILE A 31 6.70 -6.79 8.88
CA ILE A 31 5.31 -6.69 9.30
C ILE A 31 4.74 -8.10 9.17
N MET A 32 4.65 -8.79 10.30
CA MET A 32 3.97 -10.08 10.38
C MET A 32 2.47 -9.81 10.45
N ASP A 33 1.86 -9.65 9.28
CA ASP A 33 0.41 -9.63 9.14
C ASP A 33 -0.11 -11.07 9.22
N SER A 34 -0.75 -11.42 10.32
CA SER A 34 -1.51 -12.66 10.42
C SER A 34 -2.94 -12.39 9.95
N SER A 35 -3.11 -12.09 8.67
CA SER A 35 -4.43 -12.12 8.05
C SER A 35 -4.83 -13.59 7.87
N ASP A 36 -6.03 -13.94 8.35
CA ASP A 36 -6.60 -15.29 8.20
C ASP A 36 -7.00 -15.61 6.74
N GLU A 37 -6.77 -14.68 5.81
CA GLU A 37 -7.14 -14.78 4.40
C GLU A 37 -5.88 -14.94 3.54
N GLU A 38 -5.77 -16.06 2.82
CA GLU A 38 -4.71 -16.25 1.83
C GLU A 38 -4.95 -15.31 0.64
N LEU A 39 -4.41 -14.09 0.74
CA LEU A 39 -4.46 -13.13 -0.34
C LEU A 39 -3.53 -13.59 -1.48
N PRO A 40 -4.03 -13.67 -2.73
CA PRO A 40 -3.20 -14.06 -3.86
C PRO A 40 -2.05 -13.06 -4.07
N ASN A 41 -0.82 -13.56 -4.14
CA ASN A 41 0.39 -12.73 -4.17
C ASN A 41 0.95 -12.56 -5.59
N HIS A 42 0.40 -13.29 -6.55
CA HIS A 42 0.83 -13.26 -7.94
C HIS A 42 -0.34 -12.99 -8.89
N LEU A 43 -0.06 -12.29 -9.99
CA LEU A 43 -1.10 -11.92 -10.98
C LEU A 43 -1.88 -13.14 -11.49
N ASN A 44 -1.22 -14.28 -11.70
CA ASN A 44 -1.89 -15.49 -12.17
C ASN A 44 -2.89 -16.02 -11.15
N GLU A 45 -2.55 -15.97 -9.86
CA GLU A 45 -3.44 -16.37 -8.76
C GLU A 45 -4.63 -15.41 -8.67
N ILE A 46 -4.39 -14.09 -8.76
CA ILE A 46 -5.47 -13.10 -8.81
C ILE A 46 -6.43 -13.41 -9.96
N ILE A 47 -5.90 -13.72 -11.15
CA ILE A 47 -6.71 -14.07 -12.32
C ILE A 47 -7.52 -15.35 -12.08
N GLU A 48 -6.93 -16.36 -11.42
CA GLU A 48 -7.58 -17.63 -11.14
C GLU A 48 -8.70 -17.49 -10.11
N PHE A 49 -8.42 -16.86 -8.97
CA PHE A 49 -9.34 -16.75 -7.83
C PHE A 49 -10.44 -15.70 -8.00
N SER A 50 -10.25 -14.67 -8.84
CA SER A 50 -11.27 -13.63 -9.02
C SER A 50 -12.48 -14.14 -9.79
N ASP A 51 -13.71 -13.99 -9.29
CA ASP A 51 -14.91 -14.31 -10.08
C ASP A 51 -15.05 -13.41 -11.32
N VAL A 52 -14.69 -12.14 -11.16
CA VAL A 52 -14.88 -11.08 -12.16
C VAL A 52 -13.66 -10.18 -12.19
N ILE A 53 -13.24 -9.78 -13.39
CA ILE A 53 -12.17 -8.79 -13.60
C ILE A 53 -12.67 -7.75 -14.60
N VAL A 54 -12.73 -6.50 -14.17
CA VAL A 54 -13.25 -5.38 -14.97
C VAL A 54 -12.31 -4.18 -14.93
N LYS A 55 -12.39 -3.35 -15.96
CA LYS A 55 -11.86 -1.98 -15.99
C LYS A 55 -13.02 -1.00 -16.08
N GLY A 56 -12.87 0.12 -15.38
CA GLY A 56 -13.88 1.16 -15.30
C GLY A 56 -13.45 2.30 -14.39
N SER A 57 -14.43 3.06 -13.92
CA SER A 57 -14.22 4.22 -13.04
C SER A 57 -15.30 4.33 -11.96
N PHE A 58 -14.93 4.86 -10.80
CA PHE A 58 -15.89 5.27 -9.77
C PHE A 58 -16.60 6.55 -10.21
N THR A 59 -17.92 6.62 -10.06
CA THR A 59 -18.74 7.73 -10.57
C THR A 59 -19.46 8.49 -9.47
N GLU A 60 -20.24 7.81 -8.65
CA GLU A 60 -21.15 8.44 -7.68
C GLU A 60 -20.99 7.82 -6.29
N PHE A 61 -20.87 8.68 -5.27
CA PHE A 61 -21.01 8.28 -3.87
C PHE A 61 -22.48 7.98 -3.56
N VAL A 62 -22.75 6.81 -3.01
CA VAL A 62 -24.11 6.33 -2.72
C VAL A 62 -24.48 6.54 -1.26
N LYS A 63 -23.69 5.99 -0.33
CA LYS A 63 -23.93 6.07 1.12
C LYS A 63 -22.71 5.60 1.92
N PRO A 64 -22.58 6.00 3.19
CA PRO A 64 -21.73 5.31 4.14
C PRO A 64 -22.28 3.91 4.48
N THR A 65 -21.43 3.02 4.97
CA THR A 65 -21.77 1.65 5.41
C THR A 65 -20.79 1.20 6.49
N ASN A 66 -21.23 0.34 7.40
CA ASN A 66 -20.30 -0.37 8.28
C ASN A 66 -19.65 -1.54 7.53
N MET A 67 -18.32 -1.54 7.47
CA MET A 67 -17.53 -2.59 6.80
C MET A 67 -17.40 -3.85 7.66
N ILE A 68 -17.61 -3.75 8.98
CA ILE A 68 -17.55 -4.90 9.88
C ILE A 68 -18.88 -5.66 9.84
N ARG A 69 -18.80 -6.98 9.65
CA ARG A 69 -19.96 -7.88 9.63
C ARG A 69 -20.20 -8.51 11.00
N SER A 70 -21.44 -8.87 11.29
CA SER A 70 -21.76 -9.57 12.54
C SER A 70 -21.06 -10.92 12.60
N ALA A 71 -20.48 -11.26 13.75
CA ALA A 71 -19.85 -12.57 13.97
C ALA A 71 -20.83 -13.74 13.86
N ASN A 72 -22.12 -13.48 14.10
CA ASN A 72 -23.18 -14.50 14.04
C ASN A 72 -23.80 -14.61 12.63
N ASP A 73 -23.71 -13.56 11.81
CA ASP A 73 -24.24 -13.53 10.45
C ASP A 73 -23.41 -12.56 9.58
N PRO A 74 -22.59 -13.05 8.64
CA PRO A 74 -21.73 -12.21 7.82
C PRO A 74 -22.48 -11.36 6.79
N THR A 75 -23.80 -11.54 6.63
CA THR A 75 -24.62 -10.78 5.67
C THR A 75 -25.15 -9.47 6.24
N ILE A 76 -25.05 -9.27 7.55
CA ILE A 76 -25.51 -8.08 8.26
C ILE A 76 -24.33 -7.28 8.82
N GLU A 77 -24.51 -5.97 8.94
CA GLU A 77 -23.55 -5.08 9.62
C GLU A 77 -23.43 -5.46 11.11
N SER A 78 -22.25 -5.25 11.69
CA SER A 78 -22.05 -5.42 13.13
C SER A 78 -22.69 -4.27 13.91
N ASP A 79 -23.40 -4.60 14.98
CA ASP A 79 -23.93 -3.62 15.94
C ASP A 79 -22.91 -3.27 17.03
N GLU A 80 -21.82 -4.04 17.16
CA GLU A 80 -20.82 -3.90 18.23
C GLU A 80 -19.55 -3.16 17.78
N LEU A 81 -19.16 -3.35 16.53
CA LEU A 81 -17.92 -2.83 15.95
C LEU A 81 -18.24 -2.02 14.71
N TYR A 82 -17.47 -0.95 14.49
CA TYR A 82 -17.71 -0.03 13.39
C TYR A 82 -16.42 0.30 12.66
N THR A 83 -16.44 0.17 11.34
CA THR A 83 -15.41 0.72 10.46
C THR A 83 -16.11 1.36 9.27
N GLU A 84 -15.88 2.65 9.07
CA GLU A 84 -16.51 3.44 8.03
C GLU A 84 -16.07 2.96 6.65
N GLY A 85 -17.04 2.59 5.81
CA GLY A 85 -16.84 2.35 4.39
C GLY A 85 -17.77 3.23 3.57
N GLN A 86 -17.37 3.50 2.34
CA GLN A 86 -18.17 4.28 1.41
C GLN A 86 -18.57 3.41 0.22
N ILE A 87 -19.88 3.35 -0.05
CA ILE A 87 -20.42 2.67 -1.23
C ILE A 87 -20.39 3.64 -2.41
N TYR A 88 -19.72 3.24 -3.48
CA TYR A 88 -19.69 3.96 -4.76
C TYR A 88 -20.38 3.17 -5.87
N THR A 89 -20.87 3.90 -6.87
CA THR A 89 -21.15 3.34 -8.19
C THR A 89 -19.83 3.22 -8.96
N PHE A 90 -19.53 2.05 -9.48
CA PHE A 90 -18.43 1.80 -10.39
C PHE A 90 -18.98 1.47 -11.77
N GLN A 91 -18.70 2.32 -12.76
CA GLN A 91 -19.11 2.14 -14.13
C GLN A 91 -18.11 1.24 -14.86
N ILE A 92 -18.58 0.11 -15.39
CA ILE A 92 -17.75 -0.83 -16.14
C ILE A 92 -17.60 -0.32 -17.57
N GLU A 93 -16.35 -0.24 -18.03
CA GLU A 93 -15.98 0.07 -19.41
C GLU A 93 -15.61 -1.19 -20.18
N LYS A 94 -14.99 -2.15 -19.50
CA LYS A 94 -14.53 -3.40 -20.11
C LYS A 94 -14.49 -4.54 -19.09
N THR A 95 -14.97 -5.70 -19.50
CA THR A 95 -14.87 -6.95 -18.73
C THR A 95 -13.79 -7.85 -19.33
N TYR A 96 -12.91 -8.38 -18.49
CA TYR A 96 -11.82 -9.29 -18.85
C TYR A 96 -12.09 -10.73 -18.40
N LYS A 97 -12.82 -10.92 -17.29
CA LYS A 97 -13.27 -12.22 -16.76
C LYS A 97 -14.67 -12.06 -16.15
N GLY A 98 -15.50 -13.10 -16.31
CA GLY A 98 -16.88 -13.13 -15.80
C GLY A 98 -17.90 -12.47 -16.74
N GLU A 99 -19.17 -12.56 -16.36
CA GLU A 99 -20.30 -11.99 -17.11
C GLU A 99 -20.92 -10.83 -16.32
N VAL A 100 -20.39 -9.63 -16.52
CA VAL A 100 -20.90 -8.40 -15.90
C VAL A 100 -20.79 -7.23 -16.88
N GLU A 101 -21.80 -6.35 -16.88
CA GLU A 101 -21.86 -5.14 -17.69
C GLU A 101 -22.58 -4.02 -16.93
N GLY A 102 -22.51 -2.79 -17.45
CA GLY A 102 -23.19 -1.64 -16.85
C GLY A 102 -22.42 -1.12 -15.63
N SER A 103 -23.05 -1.09 -14.47
CA SER A 103 -22.46 -0.56 -13.25
C SER A 103 -22.63 -1.51 -12.07
N ILE A 104 -21.63 -1.56 -11.19
CA ILE A 104 -21.66 -2.31 -9.93
C ILE A 104 -21.54 -1.36 -8.74
N LYS A 105 -21.94 -1.83 -7.56
CA LYS A 105 -21.69 -1.14 -6.29
C LYS A 105 -20.43 -1.70 -5.66
N THR A 106 -19.52 -0.82 -5.27
CA THR A 106 -18.25 -1.17 -4.65
C THR A 106 -18.15 -0.48 -3.30
N ALA A 107 -17.65 -1.21 -2.30
CA ALA A 107 -17.33 -0.64 -1.01
C ALA A 107 -15.83 -0.33 -0.99
N ILE A 108 -15.47 0.88 -0.55
CA ILE A 108 -14.08 1.28 -0.31
C ILE A 108 -13.99 1.70 1.16
N THR A 109 -12.99 1.21 1.87
CA THR A 109 -12.70 1.67 3.24
C THR A 109 -12.49 3.17 3.23
N TYR A 110 -13.16 3.88 4.15
CA TYR A 110 -12.87 5.29 4.35
C TYR A 110 -11.50 5.40 5.04
N ALA A 111 -10.54 5.98 4.34
CA ALA A 111 -9.21 6.23 4.88
C ALA A 111 -8.95 7.74 4.89
N ASP A 112 -8.50 8.24 6.03
CA ASP A 112 -8.11 9.63 6.18
C ASP A 112 -6.73 9.82 5.52
N GLN A 113 -6.59 10.90 4.75
CA GLN A 113 -5.30 11.32 4.20
C GLN A 113 -4.51 12.05 5.29
N ILE A 114 -3.45 11.42 5.78
CA ILE A 114 -2.51 12.07 6.69
C ILE A 114 -1.27 12.45 5.88
N ALA A 115 -0.86 13.71 5.99
CA ALA A 115 0.41 14.16 5.43
C ALA A 115 1.55 13.43 6.15
N ALA A 116 2.37 12.69 5.41
CA ALA A 116 3.66 12.22 5.91
C ALA A 116 4.58 13.44 6.02
N ILE A 117 5.09 13.67 7.22
CA ILE A 117 6.00 14.76 7.55
C ILE A 117 7.36 14.12 7.90
N ASP A 118 8.45 14.62 7.34
CA ASP A 118 9.79 14.17 7.70
C ASP A 118 10.22 14.65 9.08
N ASP A 119 11.39 14.21 9.51
CA ASP A 119 12.05 14.60 10.76
C ASP A 119 12.39 16.10 10.84
N GLN A 120 12.29 16.82 9.73
CA GLN A 120 12.55 18.25 9.60
C GLN A 120 11.26 19.08 9.55
N GLY A 121 10.09 18.44 9.56
CA GLY A 121 8.79 19.11 9.53
C GLY A 121 8.28 19.39 8.11
N GLU A 122 8.96 18.92 7.08
CA GLU A 122 8.58 19.11 5.68
C GLU A 122 7.66 17.98 5.19
N ARG A 123 6.69 18.34 4.36
CA ARG A 123 5.67 17.40 3.85
C ARG A 123 6.27 16.59 2.71
N ILE A 124 6.38 15.27 2.89
CA ILE A 124 7.03 14.36 1.94
C ILE A 124 6.02 13.73 0.98
N GLU A 125 4.90 13.21 1.50
CA GLU A 125 3.86 12.48 0.74
C GLU A 125 2.50 12.47 1.48
N GLU A 126 1.43 12.04 0.82
CA GLU A 126 0.12 11.79 1.44
C GLU A 126 -0.05 10.29 1.66
N VAL A 127 -0.30 9.87 2.90
CA VAL A 127 -0.51 8.47 3.27
C VAL A 127 -1.97 8.26 3.62
N MET A 128 -2.59 7.25 3.01
CA MET A 128 -3.93 6.81 3.37
C MET A 128 -3.84 6.02 4.68
N VAL A 129 -4.50 6.50 5.74
CA VAL A 129 -4.58 5.81 7.02
C VAL A 129 -6.02 5.40 7.26
N GLU A 130 -6.26 4.09 7.36
CA GLU A 130 -7.57 3.58 7.74
C GLU A 130 -7.90 4.01 9.17
N SER A 131 -9.00 4.74 9.35
CA SER A 131 -9.45 5.13 10.68
C SER A 131 -10.22 3.96 11.30
N LEU A 132 -9.54 3.18 12.14
CA LEU A 132 -10.20 2.25 13.05
C LEU A 132 -10.65 3.03 14.28
N ASP A 133 -11.85 3.61 14.21
CA ASP A 133 -12.50 4.17 15.38
C ASP A 133 -12.80 3.04 16.39
N ASN A 134 -11.91 2.89 17.36
CA ASN A 134 -12.06 1.96 18.46
C ASN A 134 -13.21 2.40 19.36
N VAL A 135 -14.32 1.66 19.29
CA VAL A 135 -15.37 1.50 20.32
C VAL A 135 -16.12 2.77 20.71
N LYS A 136 -17.44 2.78 20.44
CA LYS A 136 -18.38 3.71 21.10
C LYS A 136 -18.73 3.25 22.50
#